data_AF-A0A3P6P5T1-F1
#
_entry.id   AF-A0A3P6P5T1-F1
#
_cell.length_a   1.000
_cell.length_b   1.000
_cell.length_c   1.000
_cell.angle_alpha   90.00
_cell.angle_beta   90.00
_cell.angle_gamma   90.00
#
_symmetry.space_group_name_H-M   'P 1'
#
loop_
_entity.id
_entity.type
_entity.pdbx_description
1 polymer ?
#
loop_
_entity_poly.entity_id
_entity_poly.type
_entity_poly.pdbx_seq_one_letter_code
_entity_poly.pdbx_strand_id
1 'polypeptide(L)'
;MTAVPVAENLTTDICISPSSFDNFITQSFQVISNCLNPDWATKIRIAYFFEEQQRLLFEVFDKGPGKEKTRIGSATLLLHEILGAKYNRKTTKLYEDGKNYGTIMVTAEELSKGRQESVYFVCSATKLDRKDFLGKCDPFLKISRINKDNT
;
A
#
# COMPACT_ATOMS: atom_id res chain seq x y z
N MET A 1 -24.05 -28.64 15.35
CA MET A 1 -22.81 -28.10 15.97
C MET A 1 -21.71 -28.32 14.94
N THR A 2 -21.48 -27.36 14.04
CA THR A 2 -20.46 -27.50 12.99
C THR A 2 -19.09 -27.29 13.63
N ALA A 3 -18.26 -28.33 13.64
CA ALA A 3 -16.87 -28.22 14.07
C ALA A 3 -16.21 -27.15 13.21
N VAL A 4 -15.64 -26.12 13.86
CA VAL A 4 -14.73 -25.21 13.17
C VAL A 4 -13.52 -26.06 12.79
N PRO A 5 -13.22 -26.24 11.49
CA PRO A 5 -12.04 -27.01 11.10
C PRO A 5 -10.83 -26.37 11.75
N VAL A 6 -10.06 -27.18 12.49
CA VAL A 6 -8.77 -26.75 13.02
C VAL A 6 -7.87 -26.54 11.82
N ALA A 7 -7.57 -25.28 11.51
CA ALA A 7 -6.70 -24.97 10.39
C ALA A 7 -5.29 -25.45 10.72
N GLU A 8 -4.75 -26.32 9.88
CA GLU A 8 -3.43 -26.90 10.11
C GLU A 8 -2.38 -26.15 9.29
N ASN A 9 -2.66 -25.81 8.02
CA ASN A 9 -1.64 -25.21 7.15
C ASN A 9 -2.19 -23.96 6.45
N LEU A 10 -1.69 -22.79 6.81
CA LEU A 10 -2.27 -21.53 6.37
C LEU A 10 -1.53 -20.92 5.19
N THR A 11 -2.29 -20.42 4.21
CA THR A 11 -1.79 -19.55 3.15
C THR A 11 -2.71 -18.35 2.99
N THR A 12 -2.18 -17.25 2.48
CA THR A 12 -2.95 -16.03 2.23
C THR A 12 -2.79 -15.64 0.77
N ASP A 13 -3.91 -15.41 0.10
CA ASP A 13 -3.95 -14.76 -1.20
C ASP A 13 -4.35 -13.29 -0.98
N ILE A 14 -3.66 -12.39 -1.67
CA ILE A 14 -3.98 -10.96 -1.69
C ILE A 14 -4.41 -10.60 -3.09
N CYS A 15 -5.60 -10.02 -3.21
CA CYS A 15 -6.13 -9.44 -4.44
C CYS A 15 -6.15 -7.92 -4.31
N ILE A 16 -5.49 -7.23 -5.23
CA ILE A 16 -5.44 -5.77 -5.29
C ILE A 16 -6.31 -5.33 -6.46
N SER A 17 -7.27 -4.46 -6.18
CA SER A 17 -8.06 -3.80 -7.22
C SER A 17 -7.58 -2.35 -7.35
N PRO A 18 -6.93 -1.98 -8.47
CA PRO A 18 -6.69 -0.58 -8.81
C PRO A 18 -8.03 0.12 -9.03
N SER A 19 -8.12 1.37 -8.61
CA SER A 19 -9.36 2.17 -8.63
C SER A 19 -9.91 2.40 -10.05
N SER A 20 -9.11 2.12 -11.08
CA SER A 20 -9.31 2.69 -12.41
C SER A 20 -9.51 1.68 -13.54
N PHE A 21 -9.29 0.37 -13.33
CA PHE A 21 -9.59 -0.68 -14.32
C PHE A 21 -9.76 -2.03 -13.61
N ASP A 22 -10.65 -2.90 -14.12
CA ASP A 22 -10.98 -4.27 -13.64
C ASP A 22 -9.79 -5.27 -13.60
N ASN A 23 -8.56 -4.79 -13.61
CA ASN A 23 -7.36 -5.60 -13.54
C ASN A 23 -7.00 -5.89 -12.08
N PHE A 24 -7.53 -6.98 -11.54
CA PHE A 24 -7.09 -7.49 -10.25
C PHE A 24 -5.66 -8.04 -10.36
N ILE A 25 -4.80 -7.62 -9.44
CA ILE A 25 -3.49 -8.27 -9.24
C ILE A 25 -3.66 -9.23 -8.07
N THR A 26 -3.53 -10.52 -8.33
CA THR A 26 -3.56 -11.56 -7.30
C THR A 26 -2.14 -12.05 -7.00
N GLN A 27 -1.78 -12.09 -5.72
CA GLN A 27 -0.51 -12.64 -5.23
C GLN A 27 -0.77 -13.62 -4.09
N SER A 28 -0.30 -14.86 -4.26
CA SER A 28 -0.30 -15.89 -3.21
C SER A 28 0.96 -15.84 -2.37
N PHE A 29 0.81 -16.08 -1.07
CA PHE A 29 1.91 -16.11 -0.09
C PHE A 29 2.31 -17.56 0.20
N GLN A 30 3.39 -17.75 0.96
CA GLN A 30 3.83 -19.10 1.33
C GLN A 30 2.79 -19.82 2.20
N VAL A 31 2.78 -21.15 2.09
CA VAL A 31 2.05 -22.01 3.02
C VAL A 31 2.91 -22.16 4.29
N ILE A 32 2.31 -21.91 5.45
CA ILE A 32 2.93 -22.11 6.75
C ILE A 32 2.25 -23.30 7.41
N SER A 33 3.02 -24.36 7.64
CA SER A 33 2.49 -25.63 8.15
C SER A 33 2.34 -25.65 9.66
N ASN A 34 1.29 -26.33 10.12
CA ASN A 34 0.92 -26.54 11.52
C ASN A 34 0.98 -25.27 12.39
N CYS A 35 0.40 -24.16 11.93
CA CYS A 35 0.51 -22.87 12.60
C CYS A 35 -0.83 -22.11 12.60
N LEU A 36 -1.32 -21.79 13.80
CA LEU A 36 -2.54 -20.98 14.00
C LEU A 36 -2.29 -19.46 14.03
N ASN A 37 -1.03 -19.04 14.17
CA ASN A 37 -0.62 -17.64 14.19
C ASN A 37 0.52 -17.40 13.16
N PRO A 38 0.25 -17.61 11.86
CA PRO A 38 1.24 -17.53 10.81
C PRO A 38 1.82 -16.11 10.69
N ASP A 39 3.14 -16.04 10.48
CA ASP A 39 3.84 -14.82 10.09
C ASP A 39 4.47 -15.01 8.71
N TRP A 40 3.95 -14.30 7.71
CA TRP A 40 4.37 -14.46 6.33
C TRP A 40 5.52 -13.52 5.99
N ALA A 41 6.68 -14.11 5.66
CA ALA A 41 7.83 -13.40 5.10
C ALA A 41 7.63 -12.80 3.69
N THR A 42 6.64 -13.27 2.91
CA THR A 42 6.41 -12.73 1.56
C THR A 42 5.89 -11.30 1.65
N LYS A 43 6.51 -10.38 0.90
CA LYS A 43 6.11 -8.98 0.81
C LYS A 43 5.60 -8.66 -0.59
N ILE A 44 4.61 -7.78 -0.67
CA ILE A 44 4.11 -7.22 -1.93
C ILE A 44 4.57 -5.77 -2.09
N ARG A 45 4.78 -5.36 -3.34
CA ARG A 45 5.08 -3.96 -3.69
C ARG A 45 3.88 -3.37 -4.38
N ILE A 46 3.40 -2.24 -3.87
CA ILE A 46 2.24 -1.52 -4.40
C ILE A 46 2.62 -0.05 -4.53
N ALA A 47 2.28 0.57 -5.66
CA ALA A 47 2.36 2.01 -5.80
C ALA A 47 1.19 2.66 -5.06
N TYR A 48 1.44 3.69 -4.25
CA TYR A 48 0.40 4.43 -3.56
C TYR A 48 0.00 5.67 -4.36
N PHE A 49 -1.31 5.83 -4.59
CA PHE A 49 -1.94 6.95 -5.28
C PHE A 49 -2.96 7.57 -4.32
N PHE A 50 -2.70 8.80 -3.85
CA PHE A 50 -3.50 9.44 -2.80
C PHE A 50 -4.89 9.88 -3.29
N GLU A 51 -5.02 10.06 -4.59
CA GLU A 51 -6.23 10.42 -5.32
C GLU A 51 -7.16 9.22 -5.56
N GLU A 52 -6.71 8.01 -5.24
CA GLU A 52 -7.31 6.75 -5.64
C GLU A 52 -7.72 5.87 -4.44
N GLN A 53 -8.89 5.22 -4.52
CA GLN A 53 -9.36 4.26 -3.52
C GLN A 53 -8.83 2.86 -3.80
N GLN A 54 -7.56 2.64 -3.46
CA GLN A 54 -6.89 1.37 -3.70
C GLN A 54 -7.33 0.30 -2.69
N ARG A 55 -8.12 -0.68 -3.16
CA ARG A 55 -8.72 -1.73 -2.32
C ARG A 55 -7.88 -3.01 -2.31
N LEU A 56 -7.63 -3.52 -1.12
CA LEU A 56 -6.90 -4.76 -0.84
C LEU A 56 -7.87 -5.78 -0.24
N LEU A 57 -8.03 -6.91 -0.91
CA LEU A 57 -8.76 -8.07 -0.41
C LEU A 57 -7.74 -9.12 0.05
N PHE A 58 -7.83 -9.50 1.32
CA PHE A 58 -7.05 -10.57 1.92
C PHE A 58 -7.95 -11.79 2.08
N GLU A 59 -7.55 -12.92 1.52
CA GLU A 59 -8.25 -14.20 1.67
C GLU A 59 -7.29 -15.21 2.28
N VAL A 60 -7.69 -15.82 3.41
CA VAL A 60 -6.89 -16.82 4.10
C VAL A 60 -7.48 -18.19 3.81
N PHE A 61 -6.62 -19.15 3.47
CA PHE A 61 -6.99 -20.52 3.15
C PHE A 61 -6.24 -21.53 4.03
N ASP A 62 -6.92 -22.61 4.39
CA ASP A 62 -6.31 -23.84 4.89
C ASP A 62 -5.95 -24.74 3.70
N LYS A 63 -4.70 -25.18 3.63
CA LYS A 63 -4.17 -26.09 2.60
C LYS A 63 -3.57 -27.33 3.25
N GLY A 64 -4.43 -28.25 3.64
CA GLY A 64 -4.01 -29.56 4.14
C GLY A 64 -3.21 -30.38 3.11
N PRO A 65 -2.36 -31.32 3.55
CA PRO A 65 -1.62 -32.20 2.65
C PRO A 65 -2.59 -33.00 1.77
N GLY A 66 -2.43 -32.92 0.44
CA GLY A 66 -3.28 -33.61 -0.53
C GLY A 66 -4.72 -33.11 -0.61
N LYS A 67 -5.05 -31.96 0.00
CA LYS A 67 -6.38 -31.35 -0.04
C LYS A 67 -6.40 -30.10 -0.92
N GLU A 68 -7.57 -29.78 -1.46
CA GLU A 68 -7.81 -28.48 -2.07
C GLU A 68 -7.81 -27.36 -1.00
N LYS A 69 -7.47 -26.15 -1.43
CA LYS A 69 -7.46 -24.99 -0.54
C LYS A 69 -8.89 -24.65 -0.11
N THR A 70 -9.14 -24.54 1.20
CA THR A 70 -10.44 -24.17 1.77
C THR A 70 -10.35 -22.77 2.37
N ARG A 71 -11.22 -21.84 1.97
CA ARG A 71 -11.20 -20.48 2.52
C ARG A 71 -11.66 -20.50 3.98
N ILE A 72 -10.89 -19.85 4.84
CA ILE A 72 -11.18 -19.68 6.27
C ILE A 72 -11.92 -18.36 6.50
N GLY A 73 -11.51 -17.31 5.79
CA GLY A 73 -12.18 -16.02 5.82
C GLY A 73 -11.44 -14.97 5.03
N SER A 74 -12.10 -13.84 4.89
CA SER A 74 -11.61 -12.71 4.12
C SER A 74 -11.73 -11.40 4.88
N ALA A 75 -10.89 -10.43 4.50
CA ALA A 75 -10.98 -9.06 4.97
C ALA A 75 -10.65 -8.10 3.82
N THR A 76 -11.36 -6.98 3.77
CA THR A 76 -11.09 -5.90 2.82
C THR A 76 -10.59 -4.68 3.56
N LEU A 77 -9.51 -4.06 3.09
CA LEU A 77 -8.98 -2.78 3.57
C LEU A 77 -8.66 -1.86 2.40
N LEU A 78 -8.73 -0.55 2.62
CA LEU A 78 -8.14 0.43 1.70
C LEU A 78 -6.67 0.67 2.09
N LEU A 79 -5.80 0.84 1.10
CA LEU A 79 -4.36 1.01 1.36
C LEU A 79 -4.07 2.20 2.30
N HIS A 80 -4.81 3.31 2.15
CA HIS A 80 -4.67 4.48 3.01
C HIS A 80 -5.06 4.21 4.48
N GLU A 81 -5.90 3.22 4.77
CA GLU A 81 -6.25 2.86 6.15
C GLU A 81 -5.08 2.16 6.88
N ILE A 82 -4.22 1.46 6.14
CA ILE A 82 -3.02 0.84 6.68
C ILE A 82 -1.94 1.92 6.89
N LEU A 83 -1.72 2.76 5.87
CA LEU A 83 -0.74 3.85 5.92
C LEU A 83 -1.08 4.92 6.96
N GLY A 84 -2.37 5.18 7.20
CA GLY A 84 -2.84 6.12 8.23
C GLY A 84 -2.91 5.53 9.64
N ALA A 85 -2.69 4.22 9.81
CA ALA A 85 -2.74 3.58 11.11
C ALA A 85 -1.45 3.82 11.92
N LYS A 86 -1.54 3.67 13.24
CA LYS A 86 -0.37 3.77 14.12
C LYS A 86 0.70 2.77 13.69
N TYR A 87 1.93 3.25 13.47
CA TYR A 87 3.05 2.45 12.97
C TYR A 87 2.80 1.77 11.61
N ASN A 88 1.93 2.35 10.77
CA ASN A 88 1.52 1.79 9.48
C ASN A 88 1.00 0.36 9.58
N ARG A 89 0.33 0.04 10.69
CA ARG A 89 -0.10 -1.31 11.05
C ARG A 89 -1.58 -1.34 11.38
N LYS A 90 -2.32 -2.20 10.67
CA LYS A 90 -3.76 -2.38 10.82
C LYS A 90 -4.09 -3.84 11.11
N THR A 91 -4.84 -4.08 12.18
CA THR A 91 -5.45 -5.38 12.47
C THR A 91 -6.93 -5.34 12.12
N THR A 92 -7.42 -6.34 11.41
CA THR A 92 -8.84 -6.47 11.03
C THR A 92 -9.32 -7.91 11.19
N LYS A 93 -10.64 -8.09 11.33
CA LYS A 93 -11.26 -9.41 11.50
C LYS A 93 -11.43 -10.09 10.14
N LEU A 94 -11.24 -11.40 10.12
CA LEU A 94 -11.54 -12.26 8.99
C LEU A 94 -12.97 -12.79 9.12
N TYR A 95 -13.78 -12.58 8.10
CA TYR A 95 -15.15 -13.06 8.05
C TYR A 95 -15.37 -14.05 6.91
N GLU A 96 -16.18 -15.06 7.18
CA GLU A 96 -16.77 -15.98 6.21
C GLU A 96 -18.21 -16.26 6.64
N ASP A 97 -19.18 -16.20 5.72
CA ASP A 97 -20.60 -16.44 6.01
C ASP A 97 -21.15 -15.71 7.26
N GLY A 98 -20.70 -14.46 7.46
CA GLY A 98 -21.11 -13.62 8.59
C GLY A 98 -20.51 -14.01 9.95
N LYS A 99 -19.63 -15.01 10.01
CA LYS A 99 -18.92 -15.44 11.23
C LYS A 99 -17.48 -14.96 11.22
N ASN A 100 -16.97 -14.63 12.40
CA ASN A 100 -15.58 -14.24 12.61
C ASN A 100 -14.71 -15.48 12.79
N TYR A 101 -13.67 -15.62 11.97
CA TYR A 101 -12.73 -16.74 11.98
C TYR A 101 -11.32 -16.37 12.47
N GLY A 102 -11.14 -15.14 12.95
CA GLY A 102 -9.88 -14.66 13.50
C GLY A 102 -9.56 -13.24 13.04
N THR A 103 -8.27 -12.90 13.07
CA THR A 103 -7.81 -11.58 12.65
C THR A 103 -6.57 -11.70 11.78
N ILE A 104 -6.45 -10.78 10.82
CA ILE A 104 -5.22 -10.55 10.07
C ILE A 104 -4.63 -9.21 10.48
N MET A 105 -3.31 -9.17 10.64
CA MET A 105 -2.56 -7.94 10.91
C MET A 105 -1.68 -7.64 9.71
N VAL A 106 -1.82 -6.43 9.17
CA VAL A 106 -1.13 -5.97 7.97
C VAL A 106 -0.26 -4.78 8.34
N THR A 107 1.02 -4.81 7.94
CA THR A 107 1.96 -3.70 8.11
C THR A 107 2.44 -3.22 6.75
N ALA A 108 2.54 -1.91 6.56
CA ALA A 108 3.07 -1.29 5.35
C ALA A 108 4.39 -0.55 5.65
N GLU A 109 5.35 -0.69 4.75
CA GLU A 109 6.64 -0.01 4.80
C GLU A 109 6.81 0.81 3.50
N GLU A 110 7.22 2.07 3.62
CA GLU A 110 7.55 2.87 2.44
C GLU A 110 8.89 2.42 1.85
N LEU A 111 8.88 2.02 0.59
CA LEU A 111 10.10 1.70 -0.15
C LEU A 111 10.76 2.99 -0.63
N SER A 112 11.50 3.66 0.25
CA SER A 112 12.31 4.80 -0.17
C SER A 112 13.49 4.30 -1.02
N LYS A 113 13.61 4.78 -2.26
CA LYS A 113 14.83 4.59 -3.08
C LYS A 113 15.96 5.56 -2.71
N GLY A 114 15.88 6.15 -1.51
CA GLY A 114 16.70 7.28 -1.10
C GLY A 114 16.19 8.59 -1.71
N ARG A 115 16.19 9.63 -0.87
CA ARG A 115 16.04 11.05 -1.19
C ARG A 115 14.61 11.56 -1.47
N GLN A 116 13.71 11.48 -0.49
CA GLN A 116 12.77 12.58 -0.26
C GLN A 116 13.54 13.71 0.46
N GLU A 117 14.42 14.40 -0.26
CA GLU A 117 15.04 15.60 0.32
C GLU A 117 14.18 16.80 -0.01
N SER A 118 13.61 17.41 1.02
CA SER A 118 13.23 18.81 0.95
C SER A 118 14.51 19.64 0.74
N VAL A 119 14.66 20.24 -0.44
CA VAL A 119 15.77 21.15 -0.71
C VAL A 119 15.33 22.56 -0.39
N TYR A 120 16.02 23.20 0.56
CA TYR A 120 15.82 24.61 0.87
C TYR A 120 16.77 25.45 0.02
N PHE A 121 16.22 26.33 -0.80
CA PHE A 121 16.99 27.28 -1.59
C PHE A 121 16.97 28.65 -0.92
N VAL A 122 18.15 29.23 -0.71
CA VAL A 122 18.30 30.67 -0.39
C VAL A 122 18.92 31.32 -1.61
N CYS A 123 18.13 32.14 -2.30
CA CYS A 123 18.56 32.79 -3.54
C CYS A 123 18.66 34.31 -3.33
N SER A 124 19.73 34.91 -3.84
CA SER A 124 19.90 36.36 -3.90
C SER A 124 20.40 36.76 -5.29
N ALA A 125 20.00 37.94 -5.74
CA ALA A 125 20.46 38.51 -7.01
C ALA A 125 20.83 39.98 -6.79
N THR A 126 21.88 40.43 -7.47
CA THR A 126 22.37 41.82 -7.40
C THR A 126 22.55 42.37 -8.81
N LYS A 127 22.43 43.70 -8.98
CA LYS A 127 22.60 44.38 -10.27
C LYS A 127 21.67 43.86 -11.38
N LEU A 128 20.41 43.56 -11.03
CA LEU A 128 19.41 43.17 -12.02
C LEU A 128 19.12 44.32 -12.98
N ASP A 129 18.99 43.99 -14.26
CA ASP A 129 18.70 44.96 -15.31
C ASP A 129 17.31 45.55 -15.15
N ARG A 130 17.20 46.86 -15.32
CA ARG A 130 15.93 47.58 -15.16
C ARG A 130 15.21 47.63 -16.49
N LYS A 131 14.24 46.73 -16.70
CA LYS A 131 13.51 46.64 -17.97
C LYS A 131 12.30 47.56 -18.09
N ASP A 132 11.92 48.24 -17.00
CA ASP A 132 10.79 49.17 -16.98
C ASP A 132 11.25 50.61 -17.23
N PHE A 133 10.63 51.28 -18.21
CA PHE A 133 11.03 52.63 -18.63
C PHE A 133 10.65 53.73 -17.62
N LEU A 134 9.65 53.53 -16.74
CA LEU A 134 9.30 54.44 -15.63
C LEU A 134 8.64 53.68 -14.46
N GLY A 135 9.43 53.05 -13.59
CA GLY A 135 8.92 52.32 -12.40
C GLY A 135 10.01 51.55 -11.65
N LYS A 136 9.82 51.25 -10.36
CA LYS A 136 10.72 50.33 -9.63
C LYS A 136 10.62 48.94 -10.28
N CYS A 137 11.76 48.25 -10.44
CA CYS A 137 11.70 46.86 -10.90
C CYS A 137 11.25 45.95 -9.77
N ASP A 138 10.36 45.03 -10.10
CA ASP A 138 9.80 44.02 -9.19
C ASP A 138 10.32 42.62 -9.57
N PRO A 139 11.57 42.27 -9.20
CA PRO A 139 12.14 40.99 -9.58
C PRO A 139 11.46 39.83 -8.84
N PHE A 140 11.31 38.70 -9.53
CA PHE A 140 10.81 37.45 -8.96
C PHE A 140 11.68 36.27 -9.40
N LEU A 141 11.70 35.20 -8.60
CA LEU A 141 12.35 33.94 -8.94
C LEU A 141 11.30 32.94 -9.43
N LYS A 142 11.52 32.39 -10.63
CA LYS A 142 10.74 31.26 -11.17
C LYS A 142 11.61 30.03 -11.23
N ILE A 143 11.23 29.00 -10.49
CA ILE A 143 11.85 27.67 -10.56
C ILE A 143 11.01 26.81 -11.49
N SER A 144 11.62 26.23 -12.51
CA SER A 144 10.96 25.33 -13.47
C SER A 144 11.66 23.97 -13.45
N ARG A 145 10.87 22.89 -13.50
CA ARG A 145 11.38 21.53 -13.73
C ARG A 145 11.46 21.30 -15.24
N ILE A 146 12.56 20.73 -15.72
CA ILE A 146 12.69 20.24 -17.10
C ILE A 146 12.65 18.73 -17.05
N ASN A 147 11.68 18.10 -17.72
CA ASN A 147 11.66 16.65 -17.88
C ASN A 147 12.53 16.25 -19.09
N LYS A 148 13.03 15.00 -19.09
CA LYS A 148 13.93 14.49 -20.16
C LYS A 148 13.29 14.48 -21.56
N ASP A 149 11.98 14.63 -21.63
CA ASP A 149 11.14 14.70 -22.82
C ASP A 149 10.76 16.14 -23.21
N ASN A 150 11.40 17.17 -22.64
CA ASN A 150 11.15 18.59 -22.93
C ASN A 150 9.69 19.05 -22.73
N THR A 151 8.93 18.34 -21.89
CA THR A 151 7.62 18.79 -21.40
C THR A 151 7.69 19.24 -19.94
#